data_AF-A0A077DFF3-F1
#
_entry.id   AF-A0A077DFF3-F1
#
_cell.length_a   1.000
_cell.length_b   1.000
_cell.length_c   1.000
_cell.angle_alpha   90.00
_cell.angle_beta   90.00
_cell.angle_gamma   90.00
#
_symmetry.space_group_name_H-M   'P 1'
#
loop_
_entity.id
_entity.type
_entity.pdbx_description
1 polymer ?
#
loop_
_entity_poly.entity_id
_entity_poly.type
_entity_poly.pdbx_seq_one_letter_code
_entity_poly.pdbx_strand_id
1 'polypeptide(L)' 'LFIIWEAFSKKRFIINMFFLNSSLEWLNKFPPMNHSFLEIPSI' A
#
# COMPACT_ATOMS: atom_id res chain seq x y z
N LEU A 1 19.88 2.16 -8.09
CA LEU A 1 20.15 1.26 -6.94
C LEU A 1 20.11 2.00 -5.59
N PHE A 2 20.81 3.13 -5.45
CA PHE A 2 20.88 3.89 -4.19
C PHE A 2 19.52 4.33 -3.61
N ILE A 3 18.63 4.85 -4.46
CA ILE A 3 17.32 5.38 -4.03
C ILE A 3 16.43 4.30 -3.38
N ILE A 4 16.43 3.09 -3.93
CA ILE A 4 15.63 1.97 -3.39
C ILE A 4 16.18 1.53 -2.04
N TRP A 5 17.50 1.35 -1.93
CA TRP A 5 18.16 0.94 -0.69
C TRP A 5 18.00 1.99 0.44
N GLU A 6 18.15 3.27 0.10
CA GLU A 6 17.93 4.38 1.04
C GLU A 6 16.48 4.42 1.54
N ALA A 7 15.51 4.23 0.64
CA ALA A 7 14.09 4.21 0.99
C ALA A 7 13.75 3.10 1.99
N PHE A 8 14.28 1.89 1.78
CA PHE A 8 14.10 0.78 2.72
C PHE A 8 14.81 1.02 4.05
N SER A 9 16.02 1.59 4.04
CA SER A 9 16.78 1.89 5.26
C SER A 9 16.12 2.97 6.12
N LYS A 10 15.49 3.97 5.49
CA LYS A 10 14.83 5.10 6.17
C LYS A 10 13.39 4.82 6.61
N LYS A 11 12.77 3.71 6.15
CA LYS A 11 11.37 3.33 6.48
C LYS A 11 10.38 4.49 6.38
N ARG A 12 10.37 5.20 5.24
CA ARG A 12 9.50 6.36 5.02
C ARG A 12 8.02 5.96 5.09
N PHE A 13 7.24 6.73 5.82
CA PHE A 13 5.78 6.55 5.89
C PHE A 13 5.08 7.16 4.67
N ILE A 14 3.97 6.55 4.26
CA ILE A 14 3.10 7.05 3.20
C ILE A 14 2.17 8.11 3.82
N ILE A 15 2.25 9.34 3.33
CA ILE A 15 1.55 10.50 3.91
C ILE A 15 0.29 10.86 3.10
N ASN A 16 0.27 10.58 1.80
CA ASN A 16 -0.79 11.01 0.90
C ASN A 16 -1.15 9.91 -0.11
N MET A 17 -2.47 9.69 -0.24
CA MET A 17 -3.11 8.66 -1.07
C MET A 17 -4.33 9.23 -1.83
N PHE A 18 -4.42 10.56 -2.01
CA PHE A 18 -5.66 11.25 -2.45
C PHE A 18 -5.99 11.15 -3.96
N PHE A 19 -5.02 10.85 -4.82
CA PHE A 19 -5.19 10.91 -6.29
C PHE A 19 -5.02 9.55 -6.98
N LEU A 20 -5.53 8.50 -6.36
CA LEU A 20 -5.44 7.14 -6.92
C LEU A 20 -6.71 6.76 -7.65
N ASN A 21 -6.58 5.81 -8.57
CA ASN A 21 -7.71 5.23 -9.27
C ASN A 21 -8.61 4.44 -8.29
N SER A 22 -9.85 4.17 -8.68
CA SER A 22 -10.86 3.51 -7.85
C SER A 22 -10.63 2.01 -7.60
N SER A 23 -9.40 1.51 -7.75
CA SER A 23 -9.10 0.10 -7.46
C SER A 23 -9.01 -0.16 -5.96
N LEU A 24 -9.60 -1.28 -5.53
CA LEU A 24 -9.62 -1.73 -4.13
C LEU A 24 -8.21 -1.92 -3.53
N GLU A 25 -7.19 -2.16 -4.36
CA GLU A 25 -5.81 -2.35 -3.90
C GLU A 25 -5.27 -1.17 -3.08
N TRP A 26 -5.70 0.05 -3.41
CA TRP A 26 -5.24 1.27 -2.72
C TRP A 26 -5.89 1.50 -1.37
N LEU A 27 -6.97 0.78 -1.06
CA LEU A 27 -7.63 0.81 0.25
C LEU A 27 -6.96 -0.14 1.25
N ASN A 28 -6.09 -1.04 0.79
CA ASN A 28 -5.38 -1.96 1.67
C ASN A 28 -4.29 -1.24 2.48
N LYS A 29 -3.91 -1.85 3.60
CA LYS A 29 -2.75 -1.41 4.38
C LYS A 29 -1.47 -1.72 3.60
N PHE A 30 -0.42 -0.94 3.88
CA PHE A 30 0.93 -1.16 3.35
C PHE A 30 1.89 -1.43 4.52
N PRO A 31 2.41 -2.65 4.66
CA PRO A 31 2.24 -3.82 3.79
C PRO A 31 0.85 -4.47 3.93
N PRO A 32 0.36 -5.15 2.88
CA PRO A 32 -0.88 -5.91 2.95
C PRO A 32 -0.70 -7.13 3.87
N MET A 33 -1.79 -7.59 4.46
CA MET A 33 -1.81 -8.83 5.21
C MET A 33 -1.74 -10.03 4.25
N ASN A 34 -1.22 -11.18 4.68
CA ASN A 34 -1.21 -12.41 3.86
C ASN A 34 -2.59 -12.75 3.29
N HIS A 35 -3.64 -12.49 4.08
CA HIS A 35 -5.02 -12.55 3.64
C HIS A 35 -5.55 -11.12 3.56
N SER A 36 -5.44 -10.51 2.37
CA SER A 36 -5.72 -9.08 2.16
C SER A 36 -7.20 -8.71 2.36
N PHE A 37 -8.11 -9.65 2.16
CA PHE A 37 -9.56 -9.43 2.27
C PHE A 37 -10.14 -10.44 3.25
N LEU A 38 -10.92 -9.98 4.24
CA LEU A 38 -11.60 -10.88 5.18
C LEU A 38 -12.85 -11.52 4.56
N GLU A 39 -13.47 -10.80 3.62
CA GLU A 39 -14.68 -11.20 2.92
C GLU A 39 -14.52 -10.84 1.44
N ILE A 40 -15.29 -11.51 0.57
CA ILE A 40 -15.29 -11.20 -0.85
C ILE A 40 -15.90 -9.81 -1.01
N PRO A 41 -15.17 -8.84 -1.60
CA PRO A 41 -15.71 -7.52 -1.82
C PRO A 41 -16.94 -7.65 -2.74
N SER A 42 -18.11 -7.29 -2.22
CA SER A 42 -19.31 -7.14 -3.05
C SER A 42 -19.13 -5.87 -3.90
N ILE A 43 -19.18 -6.04 -5.21
CA ILE A 43 -19.24 -4.93 -6.16
C ILE A 43 -20.63 -4.28 -6.14
#